data_AF-A0A0R7VHF7-F1
#
_entry.id   AF-A0A0R7VHF7-F1
#
_cell.length_a   1.000
_cell.length_b   1.000
_cell.length_c   1.000
_cell.angle_alpha   90.00
_cell.angle_beta   90.00
_cell.angle_gamma   90.00
#
_symmetry.space_group_name_H-M   'P 1'
#
loop_
_entity.id
_entity.type
_entity.pdbx_description
1 polymer ?
#
loop_
_entity_poly.entity_id
_entity_poly.type
_entity_poly.pdbx_seq_one_letter_code
_entity_poly.pdbx_strand_id
1 'polypeptide(L)'
;NEALQKEYGFCTIDGHKEKIGNFKIEPPGLFRGRGEHPKMGMLKKRVIPEDVLINCSKDSNIPKPPSGHKWKEVRHDHSVTWLATWIENVQGQVKYVMLNPSSKL
;
A
#
# COMPACT_ATOMS: atom_id res chain seq x y z
N ASN A 1 17.27 -4.06 7.07
CA ASN A 1 16.70 -3.45 5.84
C ASN A 1 16.61 -4.43 4.68
N GLU A 2 17.66 -5.16 4.32
CA GLU A 2 17.63 -6.10 3.19
C GLU A 2 16.66 -7.28 3.40
N ALA A 3 16.57 -7.82 4.62
CA ALA A 3 15.61 -8.89 4.94
C ALA A 3 14.16 -8.49 4.62
N LEU A 4 13.73 -7.29 5.03
CA LEU A 4 12.41 -6.76 4.72
C LEU A 4 12.17 -6.59 3.22
N GLN A 5 13.20 -6.17 2.46
CA GLN A 5 13.09 -6.08 1.00
C GLN A 5 12.93 -7.46 0.36
N LYS A 6 13.63 -8.48 0.86
CA LYS A 6 13.51 -9.85 0.34
C LYS A 6 12.13 -10.45 0.63
N GLU A 7 11.56 -10.14 1.79
CA GLU A 7 10.27 -10.67 2.24
C GLU A 7 9.06 -9.93 1.63
N TYR A 8 9.06 -8.59 1.66
CA TYR A 8 7.90 -7.78 1.28
C TYR A 8 8.12 -6.93 0.02
N GLY A 9 9.34 -6.90 -0.51
CA GLY A 9 9.71 -6.01 -1.61
C GLY A 9 9.44 -6.59 -3.01
N PHE A 10 8.83 -7.77 -3.10
CA PHE A 10 8.53 -8.45 -4.35
C PHE A 10 7.14 -9.10 -4.29
N CYS A 11 6.49 -9.20 -5.45
CA CYS A 11 5.28 -9.99 -5.66
C CYS A 11 5.44 -10.87 -6.90
N THR A 12 4.49 -11.77 -7.12
CA THR A 12 4.39 -12.54 -8.35
C THR A 12 3.19 -12.05 -9.15
N ILE A 13 3.41 -11.67 -10.41
CA ILE A 13 2.36 -11.30 -11.37
C ILE A 13 2.60 -12.12 -12.63
N ASP A 14 1.57 -12.83 -13.09
CA ASP A 14 1.62 -13.69 -14.29
C ASP A 14 2.83 -14.64 -14.34
N GLY A 15 3.21 -15.18 -13.18
CA GLY A 15 4.34 -16.10 -13.02
C GLY A 15 5.72 -15.41 -12.92
N HIS A 16 5.80 -14.10 -13.11
CA HIS A 16 7.03 -13.33 -13.00
C HIS A 16 7.17 -12.69 -11.62
N LYS A 17 8.39 -12.75 -11.07
CA LYS A 17 8.72 -12.08 -9.81
C LYS A 17 9.05 -10.62 -10.07
N GLU A 18 8.16 -9.75 -9.63
CA GLU A 18 8.24 -8.31 -9.84
C GLU A 18 8.56 -7.55 -8.56
N LYS A 19 9.27 -6.42 -8.70
CA LYS A 19 9.66 -5.60 -7.55
C LYS A 19 8.52 -4.66 -7.19
N ILE A 20 8.22 -4.54 -5.90
CA ILE A 20 7.24 -3.56 -5.40
C ILE A 20 7.95 -2.22 -5.16
N GLY A 21 7.34 -1.13 -5.63
CA GLY A 21 7.90 0.22 -5.51
C GLY A 21 7.88 0.73 -4.07
N ASN A 22 6.72 0.68 -3.42
CA ASN A 22 6.46 1.35 -2.14
C ASN A 22 5.71 0.45 -1.14
N PHE A 23 6.27 -0.72 -0.83
CA PHE A 23 5.68 -1.69 0.13
C PHE A 23 5.62 -1.20 1.59
N LYS A 24 6.32 -0.11 1.93
CA LYS A 24 6.27 0.50 3.26
C LYS A 24 5.20 1.58 3.29
N ILE A 25 4.22 1.41 4.16
CA ILE A 25 3.23 2.45 4.46
C ILE A 25 3.92 3.65 5.14
N GLU A 26 3.55 4.86 4.72
CA GLU A 26 4.09 6.08 5.30
C GLU A 26 3.80 6.16 6.81
N PRO A 27 4.80 6.51 7.65
CA PRO A 27 4.57 6.68 9.07
C PRO A 27 3.65 7.88 9.35
N PRO A 28 2.98 7.90 10.52
CA PRO A 28 2.28 9.10 10.97
C PRO A 28 3.25 10.27 11.13
N GLY A 29 2.75 11.49 11.00
CA GLY A 29 3.57 12.69 11.10
C GLY A 29 2.77 13.95 10.78
N LEU A 30 3.46 15.08 10.60
CA LEU A 30 2.81 16.32 10.19
C LEU A 30 2.78 16.43 8.66
N PHE A 31 1.66 16.85 8.10
CA PHE A 31 1.52 17.07 6.67
C PHE A 31 2.38 18.25 6.23
N ARG A 32 3.31 18.00 5.31
CA ARG A 32 4.20 19.01 4.73
C ARG A 32 3.71 19.36 3.32
N GLY A 33 2.65 20.18 3.26
CA GLY A 33 2.18 20.75 2.01
C GLY A 33 3.24 21.67 1.39
N ARG A 34 3.21 21.84 0.06
CA ARG A 34 4.12 22.75 -0.65
C ARG A 34 3.54 24.17 -0.69
N GLY A 35 4.38 25.20 -0.62
CA GLY A 35 3.94 26.60 -0.61
C GLY A 35 3.09 26.95 0.61
N GLU A 36 2.13 27.86 0.46
CA GLU A 36 1.19 28.28 1.51
C GLU A 36 0.00 27.32 1.64
N HIS A 37 0.27 26.01 1.73
CA HIS A 37 -0.80 25.01 1.75
C HIS A 37 -1.63 25.12 3.05
N PRO A 38 -2.97 25.30 2.98
CA PRO A 38 -3.82 25.58 4.15
C PRO A 38 -3.95 24.42 5.16
N LYS A 39 -3.37 23.26 4.85
CA LYS A 39 -3.41 22.05 5.67
C LYS A 39 -2.03 21.64 6.18
N MET A 40 -0.99 22.44 5.88
CA MET A 40 0.35 22.20 6.39
C MET A 40 0.32 22.17 7.93
N GLY A 41 1.01 21.20 8.52
CA GLY A 41 0.99 20.97 9.96
C GLY A 41 -0.16 20.09 10.46
N MET A 42 -1.16 19.75 9.63
CA MET A 42 -2.19 18.79 10.03
C MET A 42 -1.61 17.40 10.30
N LEU A 43 -2.16 16.68 11.29
CA LEU A 43 -1.71 15.34 11.63
C LEU A 43 -2.09 14.33 10.52
N LYS A 44 -1.07 13.69 9.93
CA LYS A 44 -1.20 12.44 9.19
C LYS A 44 -1.29 11.30 10.20
N LYS A 45 -2.45 10.65 10.26
CA LYS A 45 -2.72 9.54 11.17
C LYS A 45 -1.93 8.29 10.74
N ARG A 46 -1.73 7.39 11.71
CA ARG A 46 -1.19 6.06 11.42
C ARG A 46 -2.28 5.27 10.70
N VAL A 47 -1.91 4.70 9.56
CA VAL A 47 -2.76 3.74 8.84
C VAL A 47 -2.71 2.41 9.59
N ILE A 48 -3.87 1.85 9.89
CA ILE A 48 -4.02 0.54 10.53
C ILE A 48 -4.51 -0.50 9.49
N PRO A 49 -4.38 -1.81 9.75
CA PRO A 49 -4.84 -2.84 8.80
C PRO A 49 -6.29 -2.67 8.36
N GLU A 50 -7.16 -2.19 9.25
CA GLU A 50 -8.58 -1.94 9.00
C GLU A 50 -8.85 -0.76 8.06
N ASP A 51 -7.82 0.03 7.69
CA ASP A 51 -7.90 1.07 6.66
C ASP A 51 -7.48 0.55 5.27
N VAL A 52 -6.77 -0.58 5.23
CA VAL A 52 -6.08 -1.10 4.04
C VAL A 52 -6.92 -2.14 3.32
N LEU A 53 -7.12 -1.92 2.02
CA LEU A 53 -7.65 -2.91 1.10
C LEU A 53 -6.51 -3.62 0.38
N ILE A 54 -6.60 -4.94 0.28
CA ILE A 54 -5.66 -5.78 -0.46
C ILE A 54 -6.28 -6.19 -1.79
N ASN A 55 -5.51 -6.16 -2.87
CA ASN A 55 -5.88 -6.71 -4.17
C ASN A 55 -4.89 -7.81 -4.57
N CYS A 56 -5.40 -8.99 -4.90
CA CYS A 56 -4.60 -10.15 -5.29
C CYS A 56 -5.46 -11.11 -6.14
N SER A 57 -4.87 -12.14 -6.75
CA SER A 57 -5.65 -13.15 -7.49
C SER A 57 -6.43 -14.05 -6.52
N LYS A 58 -7.59 -14.57 -6.95
CA LYS A 58 -8.47 -15.43 -6.12
C LYS A 58 -7.80 -16.72 -5.65
N ASP A 59 -6.87 -17.22 -6.45
CA ASP A 59 -6.10 -18.45 -6.28
C ASP A 59 -4.71 -18.21 -5.65
N SER A 60 -4.37 -16.96 -5.33
CA SER A 60 -3.11 -16.61 -4.69
C SER A 60 -3.13 -16.81 -3.18
N ASN A 61 -1.96 -16.81 -2.55
CA ASN A 61 -1.86 -16.77 -1.09
C ASN A 61 -2.18 -15.36 -0.59
N ILE A 62 -3.40 -15.16 -0.09
CA ILE A 62 -3.87 -13.89 0.44
C ILE A 62 -2.99 -13.46 1.64
N PRO A 63 -2.38 -12.26 1.62
CA PRO A 63 -1.60 -11.75 2.74
C PRO A 63 -2.39 -11.74 4.04
N LYS A 64 -1.83 -12.28 5.11
CA LYS A 64 -2.47 -12.24 6.43
C LYS A 64 -2.25 -10.88 7.09
N PRO A 65 -3.27 -10.29 7.73
CA PRO A 65 -3.09 -9.09 8.54
C PRO A 65 -2.22 -9.39 9.76
N PRO A 66 -1.66 -8.35 10.41
CA PRO A 66 -1.02 -8.49 11.72
C PRO A 66 -1.93 -9.21 12.73
N SER A 67 -1.33 -9.89 13.71
CA SER A 67 -2.09 -10.63 14.73
C SER A 67 -3.10 -9.73 15.45
N GLY A 68 -4.35 -10.20 15.58
CA GLY A 68 -5.44 -9.45 16.21
C GLY A 68 -6.13 -8.42 15.31
N HIS A 69 -5.69 -8.27 14.06
CA HIS A 69 -6.24 -7.31 13.11
C HIS A 69 -6.91 -7.99 11.91
N LYS A 70 -7.65 -7.18 11.14
CA LYS A 70 -8.19 -7.58 9.83
C LYS A 70 -7.92 -6.52 8.77
N TRP A 71 -7.81 -6.95 7.52
CA TRP A 71 -7.85 -6.01 6.40
C TRP A 71 -9.24 -5.39 6.30
N LYS A 72 -9.30 -4.16 5.78
CA LYS A 72 -10.57 -3.51 5.46
C LYS A 72 -11.38 -4.33 4.48
N GLU A 73 -10.70 -4.83 3.46
CA GLU A 73 -11.26 -5.65 2.39
C GLU A 73 -10.12 -6.41 1.71
N VAL A 74 -10.42 -7.62 1.22
CA VAL A 74 -9.59 -8.32 0.24
C VAL A 74 -10.44 -8.46 -1.02
N ARG A 75 -9.91 -8.00 -2.15
CA ARG A 75 -10.57 -8.07 -3.45
C ARG A 75 -9.66 -8.67 -4.51
N HIS A 76 -10.28 -8.97 -5.65
CA HIS A 76 -9.65 -9.64 -6.78
C HIS A 76 -10.09 -8.94 -8.09
N ASP A 77 -9.60 -7.72 -8.27
CA ASP A 77 -9.89 -6.86 -9.41
C ASP A 77 -8.69 -6.85 -10.37
N HIS A 78 -8.90 -7.44 -11.55
CA HIS A 78 -7.86 -7.56 -12.59
C HIS A 78 -7.83 -6.35 -13.53
N SER A 79 -8.72 -5.36 -13.35
CA SER A 79 -8.75 -4.12 -14.15
C SER A 79 -7.80 -3.03 -13.62
N VAL A 80 -7.17 -3.28 -12.47
CA VAL A 80 -6.29 -2.35 -11.77
C VAL A 80 -4.90 -2.95 -11.56
N THR A 81 -3.91 -2.08 -11.34
CA THR A 81 -2.49 -2.49 -11.20
C THR A 81 -1.93 -2.32 -9.78
N TRP A 82 -2.75 -1.85 -8.83
CA TRP A 82 -2.33 -1.67 -7.43
C TRP A 82 -2.51 -2.97 -6.62
N LEU A 83 -1.62 -3.17 -5.65
CA LEU A 83 -1.59 -4.34 -4.77
C LEU A 83 -2.28 -4.10 -3.43
N ALA A 84 -2.19 -2.88 -2.91
CA ALA A 84 -2.90 -2.45 -1.71
C ALA A 84 -3.27 -0.97 -1.80
N THR A 85 -4.32 -0.56 -1.11
CA THR A 85 -4.77 0.83 -1.11
C THR A 85 -5.41 1.25 0.22
N TRP A 86 -5.34 2.54 0.54
CA TRP A 86 -6.03 3.16 1.66
C TRP A 86 -6.33 4.63 1.33
N ILE A 87 -7.21 5.26 2.11
CA ILE A 87 -7.50 6.69 1.99
C ILE A 87 -6.73 7.43 3.09
N GLU A 88 -5.93 8.43 2.72
CA GLU A 88 -5.22 9.26 3.70
C GLU A 88 -6.14 10.34 4.29
N ASN A 89 -5.91 10.70 5.57
CA ASN A 89 -6.88 11.46 6.36
C ASN A 89 -6.86 12.99 6.18
N VAL A 90 -5.81 13.55 5.57
CA VAL A 90 -5.60 15.01 5.49
C VAL A 90 -6.35 15.58 4.29
N GLN A 91 -6.21 14.96 3.11
CA GLN A 91 -6.88 15.40 1.88
C GLN A 91 -7.93 14.40 1.37
N GLY A 92 -8.08 13.23 2.00
CA GLY A 92 -9.00 12.19 1.53
C GLY A 92 -8.50 11.51 0.25
N GLN A 93 -7.22 11.65 -0.09
CA GLN A 93 -6.67 11.05 -1.30
C GLN A 93 -6.46 9.56 -1.14
N VAL A 94 -6.66 8.83 -2.23
CA VAL A 94 -6.33 7.41 -2.29
C VAL A 94 -4.83 7.24 -2.46
N LYS A 95 -4.23 6.36 -1.67
CA LYS A 95 -2.83 5.95 -1.74
C LYS A 95 -2.78 4.50 -2.19
N TYR A 96 -1.74 4.16 -2.94
CA TYR A 96 -1.58 2.84 -3.55
C TYR A 96 -0.19 2.28 -3.29
N VAL A 97 -0.10 0.97 -3.08
CA VAL A 97 1.12 0.19 -3.29
C VAL A 97 1.12 -0.31 -4.72
N MET A 98 2.15 0.04 -5.48
CA MET A 98 2.29 -0.32 -6.89
C MET A 98 3.63 -1.01 -7.14
N LEU A 99 3.75 -1.63 -8.32
CA LEU A 99 5.02 -2.17 -8.80
C LEU A 99 6.06 -1.06 -8.99
N ASN A 100 7.31 -1.47 -9.03
CA ASN A 100 8.41 -0.59 -9.38
C ASN A 100 8.30 -0.18 -10.86
N PRO A 101 8.69 1.04 -11.25
CA PRO A 101 8.67 1.45 -12.66
C PRO A 101 9.49 0.56 -13.61
N SER A 102 10.46 -0.21 -13.10
CA SER A 102 11.22 -1.17 -13.90
C SER A 102 10.46 -2.47 -14.19
N SER A 103 9.32 -2.70 -13.55
CA SER A 103 8.51 -3.90 -13.73
C SER A 103 7.81 -3.88 -15.07
N LYS A 104 7.77 -5.03 -15.73
CA LYS A 104 6.99 -5.22 -16.95
C LYS A 104 5.61 -5.72 -16.52
N LEU A 105 4.64 -4.82 -16.57
CA LEU A 105 3.21 -5.14 -16.58
C LEU A 105 2.76 -5.35 -18.03
#